data_AF-A0A529AD88-F1
#
_entry.id   AF-A0A529AD88-F1
#
_cell.length_a   1.000
_cell.length_b   1.000
_cell.length_c   1.000
_cell.angle_alpha   90.00
_cell.angle_beta   90.00
_cell.angle_gamma   90.00
#
_symmetry.space_group_name_H-M   'P 1'
#
loop_
_entity.id
_entity.type
_entity.pdbx_description
1 polymer ?
#
loop_
_entity_poly.entity_id
_entity_poly.type
_entity_poly.pdbx_seq_one_letter_code
_entity_poly.pdbx_strand_id
1 'polypeptide(L)' 'MLRSISLAVFLAVVPATAFANSCPTIMAAIDAALPTATLSEADMAKVKELRAQGETLHAAGDHAGSEAALNQAKTMLGI' A
#
# COMPACT_ATOMS: atom_id res chain seq x y z
N MET A 1 15.08 -54.79 -9.93
CA MET A 1 14.00 -54.55 -8.94
C MET A 1 13.64 -53.08 -8.99
N LEU A 2 12.53 -52.79 -9.67
CA LEU A 2 11.89 -51.48 -9.77
C LEU A 2 11.31 -51.13 -8.40
N ARG A 3 12.03 -50.38 -7.57
CA ARG A 3 11.51 -49.91 -6.28
C ARG A 3 11.88 -48.46 -6.06
N SER A 4 10.81 -47.70 -5.80
CA SER A 4 10.82 -46.44 -5.06
C SER A 4 11.06 -45.19 -5.89
N ILE A 5 10.01 -44.84 -6.63
CA ILE A 5 9.43 -43.50 -6.72
C ILE A 5 9.88 -42.64 -5.53
N SER A 6 10.76 -41.66 -5.78
CA SER A 6 11.02 -40.57 -4.84
C SER A 6 10.51 -39.29 -5.48
N LEU A 7 9.24 -39.07 -5.17
CA LEU A 7 8.46 -37.85 -5.10
C LEU A 7 9.22 -36.54 -5.36
N ALA A 8 8.74 -35.82 -6.38
CA ALA A 8 9.02 -34.43 -6.65
C ALA A 8 8.86 -33.55 -5.40
N VAL A 9 9.85 -32.71 -5.12
CA VAL A 9 9.63 -31.44 -4.41
C VAL A 9 10.11 -30.34 -5.33
N PHE A 10 9.21 -29.94 -6.23
CA PHE A 10 9.33 -28.67 -6.92
C PHE A 10 9.05 -27.60 -5.87
N LEU A 11 10.10 -27.12 -5.20
CA LEU A 11 9.99 -25.95 -4.33
C LEU A 11 9.84 -24.73 -5.25
N ALA A 12 8.63 -24.52 -5.77
CA ALA A 12 8.24 -23.25 -6.34
C ALA A 12 8.18 -22.26 -5.16
N VAL A 13 9.35 -21.69 -4.82
CA VAL A 13 9.43 -20.47 -4.04
C VAL A 13 8.83 -19.40 -4.94
N VAL A 14 7.51 -19.25 -4.87
CA VAL A 14 6.83 -18.11 -5.45
C VAL A 14 7.33 -16.92 -4.61
N PRO A 15 8.08 -15.99 -5.19
CA PRO A 15 8.46 -14.82 -4.43
C PRO A 15 7.16 -14.04 -4.18
N ALA A 16 6.76 -13.92 -2.91
CA ALA A 16 5.69 -13.02 -2.49
C ALA A 16 6.15 -11.54 -2.60
N THR A 17 6.85 -11.18 -3.68
CA THR A 17 7.54 -9.89 -3.86
C THR A 17 6.63 -8.81 -4.47
N ALA A 18 5.31 -8.98 -4.46
CA ALA A 18 4.40 -8.06 -5.15
C ALA A 18 3.88 -6.88 -4.28
N PHE A 19 4.29 -6.76 -3.01
CA PHE A 19 3.83 -5.66 -2.13
C PHE A 19 4.84 -4.51 -1.96
N ALA A 20 6.03 -4.60 -2.55
CA ALA A 20 7.09 -3.60 -2.33
C ALA A 20 6.70 -2.15 -2.72
N ASN A 21 5.66 -1.98 -3.55
CA ASN A 21 5.27 -0.67 -4.11
C ASN A 21 3.87 -0.17 -3.70
N SER A 22 3.15 -0.86 -2.81
CA SER A 22 1.76 -0.51 -2.47
C SER A 22 1.63 0.90 -1.88
N CYS A 23 2.35 1.22 -0.80
CA CYS A 23 2.28 2.55 -0.19
C CYS A 23 2.73 3.68 -1.14
N PRO A 24 3.88 3.56 -1.86
CA PRO A 24 4.27 4.56 -2.86
C PRO A 24 3.22 4.79 -3.96
N THR A 25 2.58 3.72 -4.45
CA THR A 25 1.49 3.85 -5.44
C THR A 25 0.29 4.58 -4.88
N ILE A 26 -0.12 4.29 -3.64
CA ILE A 26 -1.25 4.99 -3.02
C ILE A 26 -0.92 6.46 -2.77
N MET A 27 0.29 6.77 -2.25
CA MET A 27 0.74 8.15 -2.06
C MET A 27 0.67 8.95 -3.36
N ALA A 28 1.19 8.39 -4.46
CA ALA A 28 1.13 9.03 -5.77
C ALA A 28 -0.31 9.26 -6.26
N ALA A 29 -1.23 8.33 -6.00
CA ALA A 29 -2.64 8.49 -6.36
C ALA A 29 -3.32 9.63 -5.55
N ILE A 30 -3.02 9.73 -4.25
CA ILE A 30 -3.48 10.85 -3.40
C ILE A 30 -2.92 12.17 -3.93
N ASP A 31 -1.61 12.23 -4.19
CA ASP A 31 -0.92 13.43 -4.67
C ASP A 31 -1.49 13.91 -6.02
N ALA A 32 -1.89 12.99 -6.89
CA ALA A 32 -2.53 13.31 -8.17
C ALA A 32 -3.98 13.81 -8.03
N ALA A 33 -4.71 13.36 -7.01
CA ALA A 33 -6.11 13.76 -6.78
C ALA A 33 -6.24 15.08 -6.02
N LEU A 34 -5.27 15.43 -5.16
CA LEU A 34 -5.30 16.63 -4.32
C LEU A 34 -5.59 17.95 -5.07
N PRO A 35 -5.03 18.22 -6.28
CA PRO A 35 -5.26 19.49 -6.98
C PRO A 35 -6.69 19.67 -7.49
N THR A 36 -7.43 18.59 -7.71
CA THR A 36 -8.79 18.59 -8.27
C THR A 36 -9.86 18.16 -7.27
N ALA A 37 -9.45 17.73 -6.08
CA ALA A 37 -10.35 17.28 -5.03
C ALA A 37 -11.28 18.41 -4.57
N THR A 38 -12.58 18.10 -4.56
CA THR A 38 -13.62 19.00 -4.06
C THR A 38 -14.02 18.53 -2.67
N LEU A 39 -13.34 19.04 -1.65
CA LEU A 39 -13.53 18.69 -0.24
C LEU A 39 -13.71 19.97 0.60
N SER A 40 -14.29 19.81 1.81
CA SER A 40 -14.24 20.90 2.79
C SER A 40 -12.78 21.21 3.18
N GLU A 41 -12.51 22.41 3.69
CA GLU A 41 -11.14 22.75 4.15
C GLU A 41 -10.65 21.79 5.24
N ALA A 42 -11.54 21.37 6.13
CA ALA A 42 -11.24 20.42 7.19
C ALA A 42 -10.88 19.03 6.63
N ASP A 43 -11.66 18.53 5.66
CA ASP A 43 -11.39 17.23 5.03
C ASP A 43 -10.11 17.27 4.20
N MET A 44 -9.86 18.36 3.47
CA MET A 44 -8.62 18.58 2.73
C MET A 44 -7.40 18.58 3.67
N ALA A 45 -7.50 19.24 4.82
CA ALA A 45 -6.44 19.20 5.83
C ALA A 45 -6.21 17.77 6.35
N LYS A 46 -7.29 17.03 6.62
CA LYS A 46 -7.20 15.64 7.10
C LYS A 46 -6.58 14.70 6.06
N VAL A 47 -6.94 14.83 4.78
CA VAL A 47 -6.32 14.06 3.69
C VAL A 47 -4.81 14.31 3.62
N LYS A 48 -4.37 15.57 3.71
CA LYS A 48 -2.94 15.92 3.69
C LYS A 48 -2.19 15.37 4.91
N GLU A 49 -2.82 15.43 6.09
CA GLU A 49 -2.28 14.84 7.31
C GLU A 49 -2.09 13.33 7.16
N LEU A 50 -3.13 12.61 6.69
CA LEU A 50 -3.09 11.16 6.47
C LEU A 50 -2.05 10.77 5.41
N ARG A 51 -1.90 11.56 4.34
CA ARG A 51 -0.84 11.38 3.34
C ARG A 51 0.53 11.46 4.00
N ALA A 52 0.81 12.54 4.74
CA ALA A 52 2.10 12.76 5.40
C ALA A 52 2.39 11.69 6.48
N GLN A 53 1.35 11.28 7.23
CA GLN A 53 1.43 10.19 8.20
C GLN A 53 1.79 8.87 7.51
N GLY A 54 1.14 8.56 6.38
CA GLY A 54 1.44 7.38 5.59
C GLY A 54 2.90 7.33 5.13
N GLU A 55 3.42 8.43 4.60
CA GLU A 55 4.84 8.54 4.22
C GLU A 55 5.79 8.33 5.40
N THR A 56 5.48 8.92 6.56
CA THR A 56 6.28 8.76 7.78
C THR A 56 6.31 7.31 8.26
N LEU A 57 5.15 6.64 8.28
CA LEU A 57 5.03 5.23 8.67
C LEU A 57 5.77 4.32 7.68
N HIS A 58 5.65 4.60 6.37
CA HIS A 58 6.41 3.88 5.35
C HIS A 58 7.91 4.01 5.55
N ALA A 59 8.42 5.23 5.77
CA ALA A 59 9.84 5.48 6.03
C ALA A 59 10.33 4.81 7.32
N ALA A 60 9.45 4.63 8.31
CA ALA A 60 9.73 3.91 9.55
C ALA A 60 9.63 2.38 9.42
N GLY A 61 9.20 1.85 8.27
CA GLY A 61 8.99 0.41 8.04
C GLY A 61 7.65 -0.12 8.52
N ASP A 62 6.77 0.72 9.07
CA ASP A 62 5.39 0.36 9.41
C ASP A 62 4.49 0.43 8.17
N HIS A 63 4.60 -0.58 7.32
CA HIS A 63 3.82 -0.66 6.08
C HIS A 63 2.32 -0.82 6.33
N ALA A 64 1.92 -1.58 7.34
CA ALA A 64 0.51 -1.78 7.66
C ALA A 64 -0.14 -0.47 8.15
N GLY A 65 0.54 0.26 9.04
CA GLY A 65 0.09 1.58 9.48
C GLY A 65 0.05 2.59 8.34
N SER A 66 1.07 2.58 7.48
CA SER A 66 1.12 3.42 6.28
C SER A 66 -0.09 3.16 5.38
N GLU A 67 -0.36 1.91 5.00
CA GLU A 67 -1.50 1.56 4.15
C GLU A 67 -2.84 1.93 4.78
N ALA A 68 -2.99 1.75 6.10
CA ALA A 68 -4.22 2.12 6.79
C ALA A 68 -4.49 3.64 6.69
N ALA A 69 -3.49 4.48 6.99
CA ALA A 69 -3.62 5.93 6.91
C ALA A 69 -3.88 6.39 5.47
N LEU A 70 -3.13 5.83 4.51
CA LEU A 70 -3.25 6.18 3.10
C LEU A 70 -4.59 5.76 2.51
N ASN A 71 -5.12 4.58 2.84
CA ASN A 71 -6.43 4.14 2.37
C ASN A 71 -7.59 4.95 2.99
N GLN A 72 -7.43 5.45 4.21
CA GLN A 72 -8.38 6.42 4.76
C GLN A 72 -8.39 7.71 3.94
N ALA A 73 -7.22 8.24 3.55
CA ALA A 73 -7.12 9.40 2.67
C ALA A 73 -7.77 9.14 1.30
N LYS A 74 -7.52 7.98 0.69
CA LYS A 74 -8.17 7.56 -0.57
C LYS A 74 -9.70 7.58 -0.45
N THR A 75 -10.24 7.04 0.63
CA THR A 75 -11.68 6.98 0.87
C THR A 75 -12.28 8.39 0.94
N MET A 76 -11.62 9.31 1.64
CA MET A 76 -12.06 10.72 1.71
C MET A 76 -11.99 11.42 0.34
N LEU A 77 -11.01 11.07 -0.49
CA LEU A 77 -10.87 11.56 -1.86
C LEU A 77 -11.80 10.88 -2.87
N GLY A 78 -12.46 9.78 -2.50
CA GLY A 78 -13.32 9.00 -3.38
C GLY A 78 -12.56 8.22 -4.47
N ILE A 79 -11.32 7.80 -4.20
CA ILE A 79 -10.44 7.07 -5.15
C ILE A 79 -10.03 5.68 -4.68
#